data_AF-A0A4Y2CBS2-F1
#
_entry.id   AF-A0A4Y2CBS2-F1
#
_cell.length_a   1.000
_cell.length_b   1.000
_cell.length_c   1.000
_cell.angle_alpha   90.00
_cell.angle_beta   90.00
_cell.angle_gamma   90.00
#
_symmetry.space_group_name_H-M   'P 1'
#
loop_
_entity.id
_entity.type
_entity.pdbx_description
1 polymer ?
#
loop_
_entity_poly.entity_id
_entity_poly.type
_entity_poly.pdbx_seq_one_letter_code
_entity_poly.pdbx_strand_id
1 'polypeptide(L)'
;MNMITKRDRHSDQRRYNAPTTNEIAMVFVNSDGEPPFERNIRVYPLYPENPQQPFINSNILNPNLDPMAYLIFFPYGEPGWQPNWRCESYQGAHGNQSRVNVAMLQYKSALEAVIDDFNPIISAGKLTQQWIVGSYLQVEENNLNSIRTHQQQLRTELYQGLADRNSSNPALII
;
A
#
# COMPACT_ATOMS: atom_id res chain seq x y z
N MET A 1 7.14 29.39 -4.76
CA MET A 1 6.64 28.05 -5.15
C MET A 1 5.64 28.28 -6.28
N ASN A 2 6.07 28.14 -7.54
CA ASN A 2 5.21 28.43 -8.70
C ASN A 2 4.73 27.11 -9.30
N MET A 3 3.43 26.85 -9.15
CA MET A 3 2.73 25.78 -9.85
C MET A 3 2.28 26.31 -11.22
N ILE A 4 2.82 25.73 -12.30
CA ILE A 4 2.44 26.09 -13.68
C ILE A 4 1.55 24.99 -14.23
N THR A 5 0.22 25.20 -14.21
CA THR A 5 -0.72 24.38 -14.98
C THR A 5 -0.65 24.76 -16.45
N LYS A 6 0.10 24.00 -17.24
CA LYS A 6 0.10 24.12 -18.70
C LYS A 6 -1.24 23.58 -19.23
N ARG A 7 -2.21 24.47 -19.45
CA ARG A 7 -3.44 24.16 -20.21
C ARG A 7 -3.12 24.28 -21.69
N ASP A 8 -2.51 23.24 -22.24
CA ASP A 8 -2.51 23.06 -23.69
C ASP A 8 -3.84 22.44 -24.10
N ARG A 9 -4.67 23.19 -24.84
CA ARG A 9 -5.99 22.74 -25.33
C ARG A 9 -5.91 22.05 -26.69
N HIS A 10 -4.71 21.88 -27.25
CA HIS A 10 -4.53 21.19 -28.54
C HIS A 10 -4.24 19.69 -28.40
N SER A 11 -4.17 19.16 -27.17
CA SER A 11 -3.91 17.73 -26.90
C SER A 11 -5.11 17.07 -26.23
N ASP A 12 -5.88 16.34 -27.05
CA ASP A 12 -6.98 15.41 -26.72
C ASP A 12 -8.22 15.99 -25.99
N GLN A 13 -9.36 16.00 -26.69
CA GLN A 13 -10.67 16.41 -26.18
C GLN A 13 -11.30 15.42 -25.17
N ARG A 14 -10.65 14.28 -24.88
CA ARG A 14 -11.18 13.26 -23.96
C ARG A 14 -10.57 13.27 -22.57
N ARG A 15 -9.59 14.13 -22.32
CA ARG A 15 -9.10 14.41 -20.97
C ARG A 15 -10.15 15.29 -20.27
N TYR A 16 -10.75 14.80 -19.18
CA TYR A 16 -11.74 15.49 -18.32
C TYR A 16 -13.23 15.42 -18.70
N ASN A 17 -13.68 14.41 -19.46
CA ASN A 17 -15.12 14.18 -19.58
C ASN A 17 -15.73 13.76 -18.24
N ALA A 18 -16.91 14.30 -17.92
CA ALA A 18 -17.67 13.84 -16.77
C ALA A 18 -18.06 12.36 -16.96
N PRO A 19 -17.94 11.51 -15.92
CA PRO A 19 -18.31 10.11 -16.02
C PRO A 19 -19.79 9.99 -16.40
N THR A 20 -20.08 9.17 -17.41
CA THR A 20 -21.44 8.94 -17.94
C THR A 20 -22.13 7.75 -17.25
N THR A 21 -21.38 6.95 -16.50
CA THR A 21 -21.86 5.81 -15.73
C THR A 21 -21.26 5.86 -14.33
N ASN A 22 -21.90 5.17 -13.37
CA ASN A 22 -21.39 5.04 -11.99
C ASN A 22 -20.34 3.92 -11.87
N GLU A 23 -19.96 3.29 -12.98
CA GLU A 23 -18.99 2.21 -13.01
C GLU A 23 -17.64 2.75 -13.48
N ILE A 24 -16.61 2.46 -12.70
CA ILE A 24 -15.23 2.85 -13.01
C ILE A 24 -14.47 1.57 -13.33
N ALA A 25 -14.01 1.44 -14.57
CA ALA A 25 -13.12 0.38 -14.99
C ALA A 25 -11.71 0.94 -15.22
N MET A 26 -10.68 0.23 -14.75
CA MET A 26 -9.28 0.57 -14.99
C MET A 26 -8.71 -0.38 -16.04
N VAL A 27 -8.21 0.16 -17.15
CA VAL A 27 -7.56 -0.61 -18.22
C VAL A 27 -6.05 -0.48 -18.07
N PHE A 28 -5.35 -1.60 -17.95
CA PHE A 28 -3.90 -1.68 -17.93
C PHE A 28 -3.44 -2.70 -18.97
N VAL A 29 -2.22 -2.49 -19.49
CA VAL A 29 -1.59 -3.40 -20.45
C VAL A 29 -0.44 -4.08 -19.75
N ASN A 30 -0.52 -5.40 -19.63
CA ASN A 30 0.56 -6.24 -19.14
C ASN A 30 0.61 -7.50 -20.02
N SER A 31 1.81 -8.07 -20.24
CA SER A 31 1.98 -9.28 -21.06
C SER A 31 1.14 -10.45 -20.56
N ASP A 32 0.93 -10.49 -19.24
CA ASP A 32 0.33 -11.62 -18.55
C ASP A 32 -1.13 -11.35 -18.15
N GLY A 33 -1.69 -10.20 -18.55
CA GLY A 33 -3.05 -9.78 -18.19
C GLY A 33 -3.24 -9.39 -16.72
N GLU A 34 -2.21 -9.52 -15.88
CA GLU A 34 -2.26 -9.10 -14.48
C GLU A 34 -2.14 -7.58 -14.33
N PRO A 35 -2.88 -6.95 -13.39
CA PRO A 35 -2.65 -5.57 -13.01
C PRO A 35 -1.19 -5.37 -12.59
N PRO A 36 -0.48 -4.38 -13.15
CA PRO A 36 0.89 -4.11 -12.73
C PRO A 36 0.90 -3.73 -11.25
N PHE A 37 1.67 -4.48 -10.47
CA PHE A 37 1.88 -4.19 -9.05
C PHE A 37 2.57 -2.84 -8.83
N GLU A 38 3.47 -2.49 -9.76
CA GLU A 38 4.16 -1.21 -9.73
C GLU A 38 3.20 -0.08 -10.14
N ARG A 39 2.68 0.63 -9.14
CA ARG A 39 2.20 2.00 -9.35
C ARG A 39 3.44 2.84 -9.67
N ASN A 40 3.51 3.35 -10.90
CA ASN A 40 4.69 4.07 -11.41
C ASN A 40 4.78 5.47 -10.77
N ILE A 41 5.22 5.55 -9.51
CA ILE A 41 5.52 6.84 -8.87
C ILE A 41 6.97 7.16 -9.19
N ARG A 42 7.17 8.14 -10.07
CA ARG A 42 8.50 8.62 -10.47
C ARG A 42 8.87 9.85 -9.68
N VAL A 43 9.94 9.74 -8.91
CA VAL A 43 10.54 10.87 -8.19
C VAL A 43 11.68 11.40 -9.03
N TYR A 44 11.62 12.67 -9.40
CA TYR A 44 12.69 13.36 -10.12
C TYR A 44 13.51 14.17 -9.13
N PRO A 45 14.68 13.67 -8.68
CA PRO A 45 15.57 14.45 -7.83
C PRO A 45 16.05 15.70 -8.56
N LEU A 46 16.16 16.81 -7.84
CA LEU A 46 16.72 18.07 -8.35
C LEU A 46 18.19 17.89 -8.80
N TYR A 47 18.91 16.98 -8.14
CA TYR A 47 20.29 16.63 -8.44
C TYR A 47 20.40 15.10 -8.55
N PRO A 48 20.17 14.51 -9.74
CA PRO A 48 20.29 13.06 -9.92
C PRO A 48 21.75 12.63 -9.81
N GLU A 49 22.02 11.56 -9.05
CA GLU A 49 23.36 10.95 -8.99
C GLU A 49 23.82 10.44 -10.35
N ASN A 50 22.88 9.91 -11.14
CA ASN A 50 23.11 9.46 -12.50
C ASN A 50 22.23 10.26 -13.49
N PRO A 51 22.80 11.13 -14.32
CA PRO A 51 22.06 11.89 -15.34
C PRO A 51 21.33 11.00 -16.37
N GLN A 52 21.80 9.76 -16.58
CA GLN A 52 21.15 8.79 -17.47
C GLN A 52 19.91 8.12 -16.85
N GLN A 53 19.78 8.19 -15.51
CA GLN A 53 18.61 7.71 -14.78
C GLN A 53 18.05 8.85 -13.91
N PRO A 54 17.35 9.82 -14.52
CA PRO A 54 16.97 11.07 -13.85
C PRO A 54 15.79 10.90 -12.88
N PHE A 55 15.31 9.68 -12.65
CA PHE A 55 14.19 9.40 -11.77
C PHE A 55 14.36 8.11 -10.98
N ILE A 56 13.74 8.09 -9.81
CA ILE A 56 13.64 6.93 -8.93
C ILE A 56 12.22 6.37 -9.08
N ASN A 57 12.10 5.09 -9.45
CA ASN A 57 10.83 4.38 -9.42
C ASN A 57 10.53 3.97 -7.98
N SER A 58 9.41 4.47 -7.45
CA SER A 58 8.91 4.11 -6.13
C SER A 58 7.67 3.25 -6.27
N ASN A 59 7.67 2.12 -5.58
CA ASN A 59 6.50 1.26 -5.43
C ASN A 59 5.54 1.88 -4.39
N ILE A 60 4.25 1.58 -4.46
CA ILE A 60 3.20 1.96 -3.48
C ILE A 60 3.49 1.51 -2.03
N LEU A 61 4.39 0.55 -1.84
CA LEU A 61 4.87 0.12 -0.52
C LEU A 61 6.15 0.85 -0.08
N ASN A 62 6.59 1.89 -0.80
CA ASN A 62 7.75 2.67 -0.42
C ASN A 62 7.44 3.47 0.87
N PRO A 63 8.28 3.37 1.93
CA PRO A 63 8.07 4.09 3.18
C PRO A 63 7.93 5.61 3.02
N ASN A 64 8.52 6.19 1.97
CA ASN A 64 8.49 7.64 1.74
C ASN A 64 7.19 8.13 1.12
N LEU A 65 6.25 7.25 0.74
CA LEU A 65 5.04 7.69 0.06
C LEU A 65 4.08 8.48 0.93
N ASP A 66 3.91 8.06 2.18
CA ASP A 66 3.10 8.79 3.14
C ASP A 66 3.63 10.20 3.39
N PRO A 67 4.91 10.42 3.75
CA PRO A 67 5.43 11.77 3.92
C PRO A 67 5.44 12.58 2.62
N MET A 68 5.61 11.95 1.46
CA MET A 68 5.51 12.64 0.17
C MET A 68 4.09 13.08 -0.19
N ALA A 69 3.08 12.28 0.13
CA ALA A 69 1.68 12.56 -0.20
C ALA A 69 0.99 13.44 0.86
N TYR A 70 1.42 13.33 2.12
CA TYR A 70 0.79 13.96 3.29
C TYR A 70 1.80 14.73 4.12
N LEU A 71 2.53 15.66 3.50
CA LEU A 71 3.62 16.42 4.14
C LEU A 71 3.21 17.10 5.46
N ILE A 72 1.95 17.53 5.59
CA ILE A 72 1.43 18.17 6.82
C ILE A 72 1.37 17.19 8.00
N PHE A 73 1.23 15.89 7.74
CA PHE A 73 1.22 14.85 8.78
C PHE A 73 2.64 14.43 9.19
N PHE A 74 3.62 14.63 8.31
CA PHE A 74 5.01 14.23 8.49
C PHE A 74 5.92 15.44 8.26
N PRO A 75 5.90 16.45 9.16
CA PRO A 75 6.61 17.71 8.96
C PRO A 75 8.13 17.52 8.89
N TYR A 76 8.67 16.44 9.45
CA TYR A 76 10.09 16.10 9.39
C TYR A 76 10.41 15.05 8.32
N GLY A 77 9.41 14.61 7.55
CA GLY A 77 9.59 13.63 6.47
C GLY A 77 9.96 12.24 6.98
N GLU A 78 9.50 11.86 8.16
CA GLU A 78 9.77 10.56 8.76
C GLU A 78 9.29 9.44 7.85
N PRO A 79 10.09 8.37 7.65
CA PRO A 79 9.68 7.26 6.82
C PRO A 79 8.47 6.54 7.43
N GLY A 80 7.55 6.14 6.56
CA GLY A 80 6.39 5.33 6.90
C GLY A 80 6.74 3.89 7.29
N TRP A 81 5.71 3.04 7.32
CA TRP A 81 5.86 1.62 7.64
C TRP A 81 6.87 0.89 6.74
N GLN A 82 7.56 -0.11 7.30
CA GLN A 82 8.50 -0.97 6.59
C GLN A 82 8.25 -2.45 6.92
N PRO A 83 8.35 -3.39 5.97
CA PRO A 83 8.05 -4.81 6.16
C PRO A 83 8.79 -5.52 7.32
N ASN A 84 10.01 -5.07 7.61
CA ASN A 84 10.89 -5.68 8.60
C ASN A 84 10.94 -4.90 9.93
N TRP A 85 10.00 -3.98 10.15
CA TRP A 85 9.94 -3.22 11.39
C TRP A 85 9.54 -4.13 12.54
N ARG A 86 10.47 -4.34 13.49
CA ARG A 86 10.23 -5.20 14.64
C ARG A 86 9.36 -4.54 15.69
N CYS A 87 8.46 -5.31 16.28
CA CYS A 87 7.75 -4.88 17.49
C CYS A 87 8.70 -5.02 18.68
N GLU A 88 9.04 -3.92 19.35
CA GLU A 88 9.81 -4.00 20.59
C GLU A 88 8.93 -4.61 21.71
N SER A 89 9.53 -5.49 22.51
CA SER A 89 8.87 -6.06 23.67
C SER A 89 8.85 -5.04 24.81
N TYR A 90 7.67 -4.78 25.38
CA TYR A 90 7.53 -3.94 26.58
C TYR A 90 7.10 -4.77 27.80
N GLN A 91 7.44 -4.27 28.99
CA GLN A 91 7.10 -4.91 30.27
C GLN A 91 5.58 -4.91 30.45
N GLY A 92 4.94 -6.05 30.18
CA GLY A 92 3.48 -6.20 30.23
C GLY A 92 2.89 -7.09 29.12
N ALA A 93 3.64 -7.34 28.05
CA ALA A 93 3.21 -8.18 26.93
C ALA A 93 3.10 -9.68 27.32
N HIS A 94 2.04 -10.04 28.05
CA HIS A 94 1.70 -11.41 28.38
C HIS A 94 1.03 -12.08 27.17
N GLY A 95 1.82 -12.82 26.38
CA GLY A 95 1.29 -13.77 25.37
C GLY A 95 1.76 -13.59 23.92
N ASN A 96 2.61 -12.61 23.60
CA ASN A 96 3.01 -12.36 22.20
C ASN A 96 4.53 -12.15 22.01
N GLN A 97 5.35 -13.03 22.60
CA GLN A 97 6.78 -13.08 22.28
C GLN A 97 7.09 -13.48 20.81
N SER A 98 6.05 -13.87 20.04
CA SER A 98 6.19 -14.44 18.69
C SER A 98 5.90 -13.46 17.54
N ARG A 99 5.25 -12.31 17.76
CA ARG A 99 5.04 -11.34 16.66
C ARG A 99 6.29 -10.49 16.50
N VAL A 100 7.17 -10.95 15.61
CA VAL A 100 8.46 -10.31 15.35
C VAL A 100 8.29 -8.96 14.64
N ASN A 101 7.29 -8.81 13.76
CA ASN A 101 7.12 -7.62 12.92
C ASN A 101 5.77 -6.91 13.14
N VAL A 102 5.78 -5.58 13.02
CA VAL A 102 4.59 -4.72 13.03
C VAL A 102 3.90 -4.83 11.67
N ALA A 103 2.61 -5.16 11.62
CA ALA A 103 1.85 -5.15 10.37
C ALA A 103 1.51 -3.72 9.92
N MET A 104 1.42 -3.48 8.61
CA MET A 104 1.10 -2.15 8.07
C MET A 104 -0.20 -1.58 8.65
N LEU A 105 -1.25 -2.40 8.76
CA LEU A 105 -2.52 -1.99 9.36
C LEU A 105 -2.35 -1.52 10.81
N GLN A 106 -1.53 -2.23 11.60
CA GLN A 106 -1.27 -1.86 12.99
C GLN A 106 -0.58 -0.49 13.05
N TYR A 107 0.43 -0.26 12.21
CA TYR A 107 1.10 1.03 12.11
C TYR A 107 0.13 2.16 11.75
N LYS A 108 -0.68 1.99 10.70
CA LYS A 108 -1.66 3.01 10.26
C LYS A 108 -2.68 3.30 11.35
N SER A 109 -3.22 2.26 12.00
CA SER A 109 -4.17 2.44 13.10
C SER A 109 -3.56 3.13 14.32
N ALA A 110 -2.27 2.89 14.61
CA ALA A 110 -1.59 3.52 15.74
C ALA A 110 -1.41 5.02 15.53
N LEU A 111 -1.15 5.46 14.29
CA LEU A 111 -1.09 6.88 13.94
C LEU A 111 -2.42 7.61 14.17
N GLU A 112 -3.54 6.92 14.02
CA GLU A 112 -4.88 7.49 14.21
C GLU A 112 -5.38 7.40 15.65
N ALA A 113 -4.83 6.47 16.44
CA ALA A 113 -5.27 6.18 17.81
C ALA A 113 -4.69 7.13 18.88
N VAL A 114 -3.86 8.10 18.52
CA VAL A 114 -3.33 9.11 19.46
C VAL A 114 -4.44 10.10 19.81
N ILE A 115 -4.95 10.03 21.05
CA ILE A 115 -6.08 10.83 21.56
C ILE A 115 -5.65 11.86 22.62
N ASP A 116 -4.59 11.58 23.39
CA ASP A 116 -4.17 12.43 24.51
C ASP A 116 -3.39 13.69 24.08
N ASP A 117 -2.97 13.78 22.82
CA ASP A 117 -2.21 14.87 22.23
C ASP A 117 -2.81 15.35 20.90
N PHE A 118 -2.40 16.54 20.43
CA PHE A 118 -2.77 17.03 19.11
C PHE A 118 -2.26 16.07 18.03
N ASN A 119 -3.19 15.39 17.36
CA ASN A 119 -2.90 14.51 16.25
C ASN A 119 -3.26 15.21 14.92
N PRO A 120 -2.27 15.52 14.05
CA PRO A 120 -2.50 16.24 12.81
C PRO A 120 -3.33 15.43 11.80
N ILE A 121 -3.24 14.09 11.85
CA ILE A 121 -3.94 13.19 10.92
C ILE A 121 -5.44 13.31 11.13
N ILE A 122 -5.92 13.19 12.38
CA ILE A 122 -7.37 13.25 12.68
C ILE A 122 -7.93 14.68 12.65
N SER A 123 -7.06 15.69 12.80
CA SER A 123 -7.48 17.11 12.86
C SER A 123 -7.62 17.79 11.49
N ALA A 124 -7.20 17.16 10.40
CA ALA A 124 -7.12 17.79 9.08
C ALA A 124 -8.38 17.67 8.19
N GLY A 125 -9.48 17.14 8.72
CA GLY A 125 -10.79 17.12 8.06
C GLY A 125 -10.82 16.31 6.77
N LYS A 126 -10.96 16.98 5.61
CA LYS A 126 -11.00 16.28 4.31
C LYS A 126 -9.71 15.51 4.00
N LEU A 127 -8.57 16.03 4.45
CA LEU A 127 -7.28 15.36 4.25
C LEU A 127 -7.21 14.06 5.07
N THR A 128 -7.83 14.03 6.26
CA THR A 128 -8.02 12.81 7.06
C THR A 128 -8.79 11.75 6.29
N GLN A 129 -9.87 12.12 5.61
CA GLN A 129 -10.65 11.18 4.80
C GLN A 129 -9.82 10.59 3.66
N GLN A 130 -9.05 11.43 2.98
CA GLN A 130 -8.12 10.99 1.93
C GLN A 130 -7.06 10.04 2.49
N TRP A 131 -6.52 10.34 3.67
CA TRP A 131 -5.57 9.49 4.37
C TRP A 131 -6.13 8.12 4.74
N ILE A 132 -7.34 8.07 5.29
CA ILE A 132 -7.99 6.80 5.66
C ILE A 132 -8.17 5.92 4.42
N VAL A 133 -8.71 6.48 3.34
CA VAL A 133 -8.89 5.75 2.07
C VAL A 133 -7.55 5.32 1.47
N GLY A 134 -6.56 6.23 1.46
CA GLY A 134 -5.23 5.93 0.96
C GLY A 134 -4.51 4.85 1.75
N SER A 135 -4.64 4.87 3.09
CA SER A 135 -4.07 3.88 3.99
C SER A 135 -4.71 2.52 3.81
N TYR A 136 -6.04 2.46 3.65
CA TYR A 136 -6.74 1.22 3.32
C TYR A 136 -6.21 0.61 2.01
N LEU A 137 -6.08 1.43 0.96
CA LEU A 137 -5.55 0.96 -0.33
C LEU A 137 -4.11 0.45 -0.22
N GLN A 138 -3.24 1.11 0.55
CA GLN A 138 -1.88 0.63 0.78
C GLN A 138 -1.85 -0.71 1.54
N VAL A 139 -2.71 -0.87 2.55
CA VAL A 139 -2.82 -2.12 3.32
C VAL A 139 -3.29 -3.27 2.41
N GLU A 140 -4.32 -3.04 1.60
CA GLU A 140 -4.81 -4.04 0.65
C GLU A 140 -3.74 -4.41 -0.38
N GLU A 141 -3.02 -3.44 -0.92
CA GLU A 141 -1.94 -3.68 -1.86
C GLU A 141 -0.78 -4.47 -1.22
N ASN A 142 -0.46 -4.20 0.05
CA ASN A 142 0.50 -5.00 0.83
C ASN A 142 0.02 -6.45 1.01
N ASN A 143 -1.27 -6.64 1.30
CA ASN A 143 -1.88 -7.97 1.42
C ASN A 143 -1.84 -8.73 0.09
N LEU A 144 -2.21 -8.08 -1.01
CA LEU A 144 -2.14 -8.65 -2.36
C LEU A 144 -0.71 -9.01 -2.73
N ASN A 145 0.27 -8.17 -2.39
CA ASN A 145 1.68 -8.48 -2.61
C ASN A 145 2.13 -9.72 -1.83
N SER A 146 1.69 -9.84 -0.57
CA SER A 146 1.96 -11.02 0.25
C SER A 146 1.39 -12.29 -0.39
N ILE A 147 0.13 -12.27 -0.83
CA ILE A 147 -0.49 -13.41 -1.54
C ILE A 147 0.29 -13.75 -2.81
N ARG A 148 0.61 -12.75 -3.64
CA ARG A 148 1.35 -12.93 -4.89
C ARG A 148 2.71 -13.58 -4.65
N THR A 149 3.44 -13.11 -3.64
CA THR A 149 4.80 -13.60 -3.33
C THR A 149 4.82 -14.97 -2.66
N HIS A 150 3.77 -15.34 -1.91
CA HIS A 150 3.67 -16.60 -1.17
C HIS A 150 2.74 -17.62 -1.85
N GLN A 151 2.35 -17.39 -3.10
CA GLN A 151 1.37 -18.21 -3.83
C GLN A 151 1.74 -19.70 -3.89
N GLN A 152 3.03 -20.04 -3.98
CA GLN A 152 3.48 -21.43 -4.00
C GLN A 152 3.19 -22.15 -2.68
N GLN A 153 3.43 -21.48 -1.54
CA GLN A 153 3.17 -22.02 -0.21
C GLN A 153 1.67 -22.21 0.02
N LEU A 154 0.86 -21.22 -0.35
CA LEU A 154 -0.60 -21.29 -0.28
C LEU A 154 -1.16 -22.46 -1.12
N ARG A 155 -0.58 -22.69 -2.30
CA ARG A 155 -0.95 -23.84 -3.15
C ARG A 155 -0.58 -25.16 -2.50
N THR A 156 0.61 -25.28 -1.90
CA THR A 156 1.01 -26.51 -1.20
C THR A 156 0.14 -26.80 0.03
N GLU A 157 -0.22 -25.77 0.80
CA GLU A 157 -1.12 -25.88 1.95
C GLU A 157 -2.51 -26.38 1.53
N LEU A 158 -3.05 -25.87 0.41
CA LEU A 158 -4.34 -26.33 -0.12
C LEU A 158 -4.32 -27.82 -0.48
N TYR A 159 -3.27 -28.29 -1.15
CA TYR A 159 -3.12 -29.70 -1.49
C TYR A 159 -2.97 -30.58 -0.25
N GLN A 160 -2.22 -30.12 0.74
CA GLN A 160 -2.08 -30.83 2.02
C GLN A 160 -3.43 -30.91 2.75
N GLY A 161 -4.19 -29.81 2.83
CA GLY A 161 -5.52 -29.82 3.44
C GLY A 161 -6.52 -30.75 2.74
N LEU A 162 -6.44 -30.87 1.40
CA LEU A 162 -7.22 -31.85 0.64
C LEU A 162 -6.81 -33.29 0.94
N ALA A 163 -5.51 -33.57 1.00
CA ALA A 163 -4.99 -34.89 1.35
C ALA A 163 -5.40 -35.30 2.77
N ASP A 164 -5.32 -34.38 3.74
CA ASP A 164 -5.70 -34.60 5.13
C ASP A 164 -7.22 -34.80 5.31
N ARG A 165 -8.04 -34.11 4.51
CA ARG A 165 -9.49 -34.34 4.48
C ARG A 165 -9.86 -35.71 3.91
N ASN A 166 -9.15 -36.16 2.89
CA ASN A 166 -9.38 -37.47 2.29
C ASN A 166 -8.92 -38.62 3.19
N SER A 167 -7.84 -38.43 3.96
CA SER A 167 -7.38 -39.44 4.93
C SER A 167 -8.28 -39.52 6.17
N SER A 168 -8.94 -38.43 6.55
CA SER A 168 -9.86 -38.38 7.71
C SER A 168 -11.30 -38.81 7.41
N ASN A 169 -11.70 -38.91 6.13
CA ASN A 169 -13.04 -39.35 5.74
C ASN A 169 -13.00 -40.48 4.69
N PRO A 170 -12.80 -41.75 5.10
CA PRO A 170 -12.64 -42.88 4.18
C PRO A 170 -13.93 -43.30 3.44
N ALA A 171 -15.05 -42.59 3.59
CA ALA A 171 -16.36 -42.99 3.08
C ALA A 171 -16.74 -42.44 1.69
N LEU A 172 -15.86 -41.71 1.00
CA LEU A 172 -16.18 -41.04 -0.28
C LEU A 172 -15.33 -41.49 -1.49
N ILE A 173 -14.73 -42.68 -1.42
CA ILE A 173 -14.13 -43.32 -2.60
C ILE A 173 -15.15 -44.29 -3.18
N ILE A 174 -15.92 -43.82 -4.17
CA ILE A 174 -16.56 -44.65 -5.21
C ILE A 174 -16.07 -44.11 -6.55
#